data_AF-A0A534IES3-F1
#
_entry.id   AF-A0A534IES3-F1
#
_cell.length_a   1.000
_cell.length_b   1.000
_cell.length_c   1.000
_cell.angle_alpha   90.00
_cell.angle_beta   90.00
_cell.angle_gamma   90.00
#
_symmetry.space_group_name_H-M   'P 1'
#
loop_
_entity.id
_entity.type
_entity.pdbx_description
1 polymer ?
#
loop_
_entity_poly.entity_id
_entity_poly.type
_entity_poly.pdbx_seq_one_letter_code
_entity_poly.pdbx_strand_id
1 'polypeptide(L)'
;MVAKRSNRALALLLALPSAAFALGLGDIRLLSPLNAPLDAEVELVDVAPDEVNTLQAQLASRETFARYGLEWPAYLAGVQVHVVHSPNGREMLKLKSTEAISEPFMTVLLEVSWSRGHLVREYTMMLDPPVYTPGQSAVASAPVTAPATGVGTREGAIARSADAPPVAAPAAPQPDAPAEAAPAAPRGAPPASSDSTAGSMHVVQRGETLTAIASDAASASANSARTHSWMLAIYQANPRAFDRNMNVMRSGAVMRIPG
;
A
#
# COMPACT_ATOMS: atom_id res chain seq x y z
N MET A 1 -3.41 78.23 38.19
CA MET A 1 -4.13 76.95 38.20
C MET A 1 -3.81 76.21 36.90
N VAL A 2 -2.94 75.19 36.94
CA VAL A 2 -2.57 74.40 35.75
C VAL A 2 -3.50 73.19 35.67
N ALA A 3 -4.30 73.14 34.60
CA ALA A 3 -5.30 72.11 34.39
C ALA A 3 -4.65 70.75 34.12
N LYS A 4 -4.75 69.84 35.10
CA LYS A 4 -4.30 68.45 35.03
C LYS A 4 -5.40 67.59 34.37
N ARG A 5 -5.57 67.66 33.05
CA ARG A 5 -6.61 66.89 32.33
C ARG A 5 -6.19 66.43 30.93
N SER A 6 -5.14 65.60 30.80
CA SER A 6 -4.80 65.00 29.49
C SER A 6 -4.29 63.55 29.51
N ASN A 7 -4.32 62.83 30.65
CA ASN A 7 -3.79 61.45 30.69
C ASN A 7 -4.77 60.35 30.25
N ARG A 8 -6.07 60.64 30.09
CA ARG A 8 -7.06 59.61 29.72
C ARG A 8 -7.11 59.31 28.22
N ALA A 9 -6.76 60.27 27.37
CA ALA A 9 -6.70 60.07 25.92
C ALA A 9 -5.54 59.16 25.50
N LEU A 10 -4.40 59.24 26.20
CA LEU A 10 -3.21 58.43 25.90
C LEU A 10 -3.41 56.95 26.27
N ALA A 11 -4.16 56.66 27.34
CA ALA A 11 -4.48 55.28 27.73
C ALA A 11 -5.47 54.61 26.76
N LEU A 12 -6.34 55.39 26.10
CA LEU A 12 -7.32 54.85 25.14
C LEU A 12 -6.68 54.51 23.78
N LEU A 13 -5.59 55.19 23.40
CA LEU A 13 -4.87 54.92 22.15
C LEU A 13 -4.03 53.62 22.22
N LEU A 14 -3.61 53.21 23.43
CA LEU A 14 -2.85 51.97 23.63
C LEU A 14 -3.73 50.71 23.64
N ALA A 15 -5.06 50.87 23.66
CA ALA A 15 -6.01 49.77 23.70
C ALA A 15 -6.57 49.38 22.33
N LEU A 16 -6.10 50.01 21.23
CA LEU A 16 -6.45 49.51 19.89
C LEU A 16 -5.66 48.22 19.65
N PRO A 17 -6.35 47.07 19.43
CA PRO A 17 -5.66 45.86 19.02
C PRO A 17 -5.01 46.16 17.68
N SER A 18 -3.67 46.09 17.63
CA SER A 18 -2.97 46.04 16.35
C SER A 18 -3.52 44.83 15.62
N ALA A 19 -4.13 45.05 14.45
CA ALA A 19 -4.58 43.98 13.59
C ALA A 19 -3.36 43.12 13.24
N ALA A 20 -3.21 42.00 13.94
CA ALA A 20 -2.18 41.03 13.68
C ALA A 20 -2.68 40.18 12.51
N PHE A 21 -2.38 40.65 11.30
CA PHE A 21 -2.42 39.76 10.14
C PHE A 21 -1.30 38.75 10.35
N ALA A 22 -1.70 37.53 10.69
CA ALA A 22 -0.81 36.40 10.74
C ALA A 22 -1.03 35.63 9.45
N LEU A 23 0.05 35.43 8.70
CA LEU A 23 0.05 34.59 7.53
C LEU A 23 -0.53 33.21 7.88
N GLY A 24 -1.58 32.84 7.16
CA GLY A 24 -2.31 31.60 7.34
C GLY A 24 -1.99 30.58 6.26
N LEU A 25 -2.04 29.31 6.62
CA LEU A 25 -2.08 28.20 5.67
C LEU A 25 -3.51 27.65 5.61
N GLY A 26 -4.09 27.71 4.42
CA GLY A 26 -5.44 27.25 4.11
C GLY A 26 -5.51 25.75 3.86
N ASP A 27 -6.49 25.34 3.05
CA ASP A 27 -6.68 23.94 2.72
C ASP A 27 -5.64 23.44 1.71
N ILE A 28 -5.30 22.15 1.83
CA ILE A 28 -4.50 21.45 0.84
C ILE A 28 -5.40 20.78 -0.20
N ARG A 29 -5.03 20.90 -1.47
CA ARG A 29 -5.69 20.24 -2.60
C ARG A 29 -4.69 19.35 -3.30
N LEU A 30 -5.00 18.06 -3.34
CA LEU A 30 -4.23 17.08 -4.08
C LEU A 30 -4.72 17.05 -5.53
N LEU A 31 -3.79 17.19 -6.47
CA LEU A 31 -4.06 17.20 -7.92
C LEU A 31 -3.60 15.90 -8.60
N SER A 32 -2.63 15.18 -8.02
CA SER A 32 -2.09 13.94 -8.55
C SER A 32 -2.81 12.68 -8.01
N PRO A 33 -3.04 11.65 -8.84
CA PRO A 33 -3.57 10.35 -8.39
C PRO A 33 -2.51 9.49 -7.70
N LEU A 34 -2.92 8.35 -7.14
CA LEU A 34 -2.03 7.32 -6.61
C LEU A 34 -1.07 6.77 -7.68
N ASN A 35 0.19 6.47 -7.30
CA ASN A 35 1.26 5.99 -8.17
C ASN A 35 1.74 7.00 -9.23
N ALA A 36 1.56 8.30 -8.99
CA ALA A 36 2.10 9.37 -9.82
C ALA A 36 3.02 10.28 -8.99
N PRO A 37 3.86 11.11 -9.62
CA PRO A 37 4.56 12.18 -8.92
C PRO A 37 3.54 13.11 -8.24
N LEU A 38 3.85 13.51 -7.02
CA LEU A 38 3.03 14.40 -6.22
C LEU A 38 2.86 15.73 -6.94
N ASP A 39 1.61 16.17 -7.04
CA ASP A 39 1.25 17.54 -7.34
C ASP A 39 0.14 17.92 -6.37
N ALA A 40 0.44 18.82 -5.43
CA ALA A 40 -0.51 19.33 -4.46
C ALA A 40 -0.33 20.83 -4.27
N GLU A 41 -1.40 21.51 -3.91
CA GLU A 41 -1.44 22.95 -3.74
C GLU A 41 -2.02 23.31 -2.37
N VAL A 42 -1.41 24.26 -1.68
CA VAL A 42 -1.90 24.83 -0.42
C VAL A 42 -2.11 26.31 -0.61
N GLU A 43 -3.30 26.80 -0.25
CA GLU A 43 -3.59 28.23 -0.31
C GLU A 43 -2.92 28.97 0.85
N LEU A 44 -2.30 30.12 0.58
CA LEU A 44 -1.90 31.04 1.65
C LEU A 44 -3.01 32.08 1.86
N VAL A 45 -3.32 32.31 3.13
CA VAL A 45 -4.38 33.21 3.57
C VAL A 45 -3.77 34.40 4.30
N ASP A 46 -4.35 35.59 4.11
CA ASP A 46 -3.95 36.81 4.80
C ASP A 46 -2.46 37.18 4.65
N VAL A 47 -1.89 36.95 3.46
CA VAL A 47 -0.50 37.32 3.14
C VAL A 47 -0.37 38.83 2.95
N ALA A 48 0.45 39.49 3.75
CA ALA A 48 0.69 40.92 3.56
C ALA A 48 1.63 41.16 2.36
N PRO A 49 1.46 42.26 1.58
CA PRO A 49 2.27 42.51 0.39
C PRO A 49 3.77 42.60 0.64
N ASP A 50 4.17 43.04 1.83
CA ASP A 50 5.56 43.12 2.27
C ASP A 50 6.15 41.76 2.68
N GLU A 51 5.31 40.82 3.10
CA GLU A 51 5.74 39.48 3.54
C GLU A 51 6.08 38.56 2.37
N VAL A 52 5.44 38.72 1.21
CA VAL A 52 5.61 37.88 0.01
C VAL A 52 7.10 37.73 -0.35
N ASN A 53 7.89 38.79 -0.23
CA ASN A 53 9.32 38.79 -0.57
C ASN A 53 10.21 38.07 0.46
N THR A 54 9.72 37.91 1.69
CA THR A 54 10.46 37.25 2.78
C THR A 54 9.95 35.84 3.06
N LEU A 55 8.93 35.41 2.32
CA LEU A 55 8.23 34.17 2.55
C LEU A 55 9.09 32.99 2.10
N GLN A 56 9.33 32.07 3.02
CA GLN A 56 10.02 30.82 2.75
C GLN A 56 9.12 29.67 3.21
N ALA A 57 8.87 28.74 2.30
CA ALA A 57 8.05 27.57 2.56
C ALA A 57 8.86 26.32 2.25
N GLN A 58 8.80 25.35 3.16
CA GLN A 58 9.52 24.10 3.06
C GLN A 58 8.78 22.99 3.77
N LEU A 59 9.20 21.74 3.54
CA LEU A 59 8.86 20.66 4.45
C LEU A 59 9.55 20.92 5.79
N ALA A 60 8.83 20.68 6.88
CA ALA A 60 9.39 20.78 8.22
C ALA A 60 10.60 19.85 8.35
N SER A 61 11.58 20.18 9.21
CA SER A 61 12.77 19.32 9.38
C SER A 61 12.42 17.99 10.06
N ARG A 62 13.33 16.99 9.97
CA ARG A 62 13.16 15.70 10.66
C ARG A 62 12.97 15.86 12.17
N GLU A 63 13.69 16.81 12.77
CA GLU A 63 13.57 17.17 14.18
C GLU A 63 12.20 17.77 14.49
N THR A 64 11.64 18.59 13.59
CA THR A 64 10.27 19.12 13.74
C THR A 64 9.24 18.00 13.61
N PHE A 65 9.36 17.08 12.65
CA PHE A 65 8.49 15.90 12.58
C PHE A 65 8.52 15.11 13.90
N ALA A 66 9.70 14.81 14.44
CA ALA A 66 9.85 14.09 15.71
C ALA A 66 9.22 14.84 16.90
N ARG A 67 9.32 16.18 16.94
CA ARG A 67 8.66 17.02 17.96
C ARG A 67 7.13 16.93 17.91
N TYR A 68 6.58 16.69 16.73
CA TYR A 68 5.14 16.46 16.51
C TYR A 68 4.75 14.98 16.69
N GLY A 69 5.68 14.10 17.09
CA GLY A 69 5.41 12.67 17.27
C GLY A 69 5.29 11.91 15.96
N LEU A 70 5.76 12.47 14.85
CA LEU A 70 5.72 11.89 13.52
C LEU A 70 7.12 11.36 13.13
N GLU A 71 7.16 10.20 12.48
CA GLU A 71 8.37 9.71 11.82
C GLU A 71 8.57 10.42 10.47
N TRP A 72 9.83 10.61 10.03
CA TRP A 72 10.11 11.11 8.68
C TRP A 72 9.78 10.04 7.63
N PRO A 73 8.74 10.24 6.81
CA PRO A 73 8.34 9.22 5.85
C PRO A 73 9.27 9.20 4.63
N ALA A 74 9.53 8.01 4.09
CA ALA A 74 10.40 7.84 2.93
C ALA A 74 9.85 8.53 1.67
N TYR A 75 8.53 8.57 1.50
CA TYR A 75 7.86 9.21 0.36
C TYR A 75 8.03 10.73 0.29
N LEU A 76 8.47 11.38 1.38
CA LEU A 76 8.81 12.80 1.36
C LEU A 76 10.21 13.06 0.80
N ALA A 77 11.00 12.01 0.54
CA ALA A 77 12.29 12.15 -0.12
C ALA A 77 12.09 12.75 -1.53
N GLY A 78 12.69 13.92 -1.76
CA GLY A 78 12.60 14.60 -3.06
C GLY A 78 11.31 15.41 -3.29
N VAL A 79 10.45 15.55 -2.28
CA VAL A 79 9.34 16.53 -2.34
C VAL A 79 9.90 17.94 -2.16
N GLN A 80 9.50 18.83 -3.05
CA GLN A 80 9.91 20.23 -3.10
C GLN A 80 8.68 21.11 -2.90
N VAL A 81 8.86 22.21 -2.18
CA VAL A 81 7.82 23.21 -1.92
C VAL A 81 8.22 24.50 -2.62
N HIS A 82 7.33 25.03 -3.45
CA HIS A 82 7.54 26.27 -4.19
C HIS A 82 6.41 27.24 -3.90
N VAL A 83 6.74 28.51 -3.67
CA VAL A 83 5.75 29.58 -3.58
C VAL A 83 5.42 30.02 -5.01
N VAL A 84 4.14 30.01 -5.37
CA VAL A 84 3.67 30.37 -6.70
C VAL A 84 2.53 31.38 -6.61
N HIS A 85 2.55 32.36 -7.51
CA HIS A 85 1.46 33.32 -7.65
C HIS A 85 0.39 32.74 -8.57
N SER A 86 -0.82 32.57 -8.05
CA SER A 86 -1.97 32.09 -8.82
C SER A 86 -2.43 33.15 -9.83
N PRO A 87 -2.97 32.78 -10.99
CA PRO A 87 -3.61 33.72 -11.93
C PRO A 87 -4.74 34.54 -11.29
N ASN A 88 -5.32 34.05 -10.19
CA ASN A 88 -6.39 34.70 -9.44
C ASN A 88 -5.88 35.76 -8.45
N GLY A 89 -4.58 36.07 -8.43
CA GLY A 89 -3.97 37.06 -7.54
C GLY A 89 -3.71 36.57 -6.12
N ARG A 90 -3.77 35.25 -5.88
CA ARG A 90 -3.53 34.64 -4.55
C ARG A 90 -2.18 33.93 -4.54
N GLU A 91 -1.48 34.00 -3.41
CA GLU A 91 -0.27 33.22 -3.18
C GLU A 91 -0.63 31.76 -2.84
N MET A 92 0.08 30.81 -3.44
CA MET A 92 -0.13 29.38 -3.23
C MET A 92 1.22 28.68 -3.01
N LEU A 93 1.25 27.64 -2.17
CA LEU A 93 2.37 26.71 -2.10
C LEU A 93 2.09 25.54 -3.02
N LYS A 94 3.04 25.22 -3.89
CA LYS A 94 2.98 24.06 -4.76
C LYS A 94 3.99 23.02 -4.28
N LEU A 95 3.48 21.85 -3.93
CA LEU A 95 4.26 20.70 -3.51
C LEU A 95 4.42 19.77 -4.72
N LYS A 96 5.67 19.46 -5.08
CA LYS A 96 5.99 18.55 -6.18
C LYS A 96 7.01 17.51 -5.79
N SER A 97 6.82 16.27 -6.20
CA SER A 97 7.87 15.24 -6.12
C SER A 97 8.43 14.90 -7.50
N THR A 98 9.64 14.37 -7.52
CA THR A 98 10.23 13.76 -8.72
C THR A 98 9.90 12.26 -8.83
N GLU A 99 9.68 11.59 -7.70
CA GLU A 99 9.37 10.17 -7.62
C GLU A 99 7.86 9.94 -7.47
N ALA A 100 7.37 8.80 -7.97
CA ALA A 100 5.97 8.43 -7.84
C ALA A 100 5.64 8.03 -6.40
N ILE A 101 4.51 8.52 -5.88
CA ILE A 101 4.05 8.21 -4.53
C ILE A 101 2.91 7.19 -4.59
N SER A 102 3.11 6.06 -3.92
CA SER A 102 2.16 4.93 -3.87
C SER A 102 1.40 4.82 -2.54
N GLU A 103 1.53 5.83 -1.68
CA GLU A 103 0.90 5.84 -0.36
C GLU A 103 -0.59 6.20 -0.46
N PRO A 104 -1.50 5.41 0.13
CA PRO A 104 -2.93 5.68 0.07
C PRO A 104 -3.37 6.82 1.01
N PHE A 105 -2.61 7.05 2.09
CA PHE A 105 -2.74 8.22 2.95
C PHE A 105 -1.35 8.78 3.17
N MET A 106 -1.24 10.11 3.05
CA MET A 106 0.03 10.80 3.11
C MET A 106 -0.08 11.94 4.11
N THR A 107 0.78 11.90 5.13
CA THR A 107 0.95 13.03 6.05
C THR A 107 2.17 13.86 5.65
N VAL A 108 1.98 15.17 5.62
CA VAL A 108 2.99 16.18 5.31
C VAL A 108 2.96 17.22 6.41
N LEU A 109 4.14 17.62 6.89
CA LEU A 109 4.29 18.73 7.82
C LEU A 109 4.96 19.88 7.05
N LEU A 110 4.21 20.95 6.81
CA LEU A 110 4.70 22.14 6.14
C LEU A 110 5.13 23.18 7.15
N GLU A 111 6.29 23.77 6.90
CA GLU A 111 6.84 24.88 7.67
C GLU A 111 6.98 26.10 6.77
N VAL A 112 6.40 27.21 7.21
CA VAL A 112 6.46 28.49 6.51
C VAL A 112 7.01 29.54 7.46
N SER A 113 7.99 30.30 7.00
CA SER A 113 8.61 31.39 7.76
C SER A 113 8.58 32.67 6.95
N TRP A 114 8.41 33.79 7.65
CA TRP A 114 8.34 35.14 7.08
C TRP A 114 8.85 36.16 8.09
N SER A 115 8.89 37.44 7.73
CA SER A 115 9.46 38.51 8.56
C SER A 115 8.87 38.62 9.98
N ARG A 116 7.61 38.25 10.18
CA ARG A 116 6.90 38.40 11.45
C ARG A 116 6.77 37.10 12.26
N GLY A 117 7.20 35.96 11.72
CA GLY A 117 7.06 34.69 12.42
C GLY A 117 7.29 33.45 11.57
N HIS A 118 6.86 32.32 12.11
CA HIS A 118 6.83 31.04 11.41
C HIS A 118 5.57 30.26 11.82
N LEU A 119 5.12 29.38 10.95
CA LEU A 119 3.96 28.52 11.10
C LEU A 119 4.32 27.12 10.65
N VAL A 120 3.93 26.14 11.45
CA VAL A 120 4.03 24.72 11.09
C VAL A 120 2.62 24.15 11.06
N ARG A 121 2.27 23.43 9.98
CA ARG A 121 0.96 22.82 9.82
C ARG A 121 1.06 21.41 9.25
N GLU A 122 0.35 20.51 9.91
CA GLU A 122 0.18 19.13 9.45
C GLU A 122 -0.99 19.04 8.46
N TYR A 123 -0.75 18.31 7.39
CA TYR A 123 -1.73 17.98 6.37
C TYR A 123 -1.76 16.47 6.16
N THR A 124 -2.95 15.90 6.25
CA THR A 124 -3.20 14.51 5.89
C THR A 124 -4.06 14.47 4.65
N MET A 125 -3.59 13.79 3.60
CA MET A 125 -4.31 13.62 2.34
C MET A 125 -4.55 12.14 2.10
N MET A 126 -5.66 11.81 1.45
CA MET A 126 -5.92 10.47 0.94
C MET A 126 -5.79 10.48 -0.58
N LEU A 127 -5.01 9.54 -1.11
CA LEU A 127 -4.86 9.35 -2.54
C LEU A 127 -5.91 8.32 -2.98
N ASP A 128 -6.89 8.76 -3.77
CA ASP A 128 -7.90 7.85 -4.31
C ASP A 128 -7.23 6.87 -5.31
N PRO A 129 -7.55 5.57 -5.25
CA PRO A 129 -7.12 4.63 -6.27
C PRO A 129 -7.76 5.01 -7.61
N PRO A 130 -7.06 4.85 -8.74
CA PRO A 130 -7.64 5.13 -10.04
C PRO A 130 -8.86 4.23 -10.25
N VAL A 131 -10.03 4.84 -10.45
CA VAL A 131 -11.20 4.11 -10.93
C VAL A 131 -10.91 3.77 -12.39
N TYR A 132 -10.68 2.48 -12.68
CA TYR A 132 -10.60 2.01 -14.05
C TYR A 132 -11.95 2.24 -14.74
N THR A 133 -12.11 3.38 -15.40
CA THR A 133 -13.14 3.59 -16.40
C THR A 133 -12.61 2.98 -17.70
N PRO A 134 -13.12 1.82 -18.16
CA PRO A 134 -12.73 1.30 -19.45
C PRO A 134 -13.13 2.31 -20.53
N GLY A 135 -12.15 3.12 -20.98
CA GLY A 135 -12.35 4.13 -22.02
C GLY A 135 -11.69 5.50 -21.80
N GLN A 136 -11.09 5.82 -20.65
CA GLN A 136 -10.50 7.15 -20.47
C GLN A 136 -9.17 7.16 -19.70
N SER A 137 -8.10 6.77 -20.40
CA SER A 137 -6.76 7.39 -20.41
C SER A 137 -5.76 6.44 -21.07
N ALA A 138 -5.82 6.36 -22.40
CA ALA A 138 -4.64 5.99 -23.17
C ALA A 138 -3.88 7.29 -23.41
N VAL A 139 -2.84 7.54 -22.60
CA VAL A 139 -1.71 8.33 -23.10
C VAL A 139 -1.31 7.71 -24.43
N ALA A 140 -1.35 8.53 -25.48
CA ALA A 140 -1.08 8.13 -26.86
C ALA A 140 0.31 7.48 -26.95
N SER A 141 0.34 6.16 -26.81
CA SER A 141 1.46 5.35 -27.23
C SER A 141 1.37 5.32 -28.74
N ALA A 142 2.36 5.89 -29.42
CA ALA A 142 2.47 5.84 -30.88
C ALA A 142 2.23 4.39 -31.35
N PRO A 143 1.48 4.18 -32.46
CA PRO A 143 1.19 2.84 -32.93
C PRO A 143 2.50 2.10 -33.18
N VAL A 144 2.75 1.05 -32.40
CA VAL A 144 3.85 0.12 -32.65
C VAL A 144 3.50 -0.62 -33.93
N THR A 145 4.19 -0.30 -35.02
CA THR A 145 4.08 -1.02 -36.29
C THR A 145 4.38 -2.49 -36.05
N ALA A 146 3.40 -3.36 -36.36
CA ALA A 146 3.58 -4.79 -36.29
C ALA A 146 4.74 -5.22 -37.21
N PRO A 147 5.57 -6.21 -36.82
CA PRO A 147 6.60 -6.75 -37.69
C PRO A 147 5.92 -7.32 -38.95
N ALA A 148 6.17 -6.72 -40.10
CA ALA A 148 5.78 -7.31 -41.37
C ALA A 148 6.71 -8.50 -41.65
N THR A 149 6.12 -9.68 -41.79
CA THR A 149 6.83 -10.87 -42.26
C THR A 149 7.33 -10.58 -43.67
N GLY A 150 8.63 -10.29 -43.82
CA GLY A 150 9.24 -10.17 -45.12
C GLY A 150 9.07 -11.47 -45.91
N VAL A 151 8.76 -11.35 -47.20
CA VAL A 151 8.76 -12.46 -48.16
C VAL A 151 10.22 -12.79 -48.49
N GLY A 152 10.97 -13.20 -47.46
CA GLY A 152 12.34 -13.67 -47.57
C GLY A 152 12.33 -15.18 -47.47
N THR A 153 12.86 -15.85 -48.49
CA THR A 153 13.09 -17.29 -48.54
C THR A 153 13.76 -17.76 -47.24
N ARG A 154 13.06 -18.60 -46.48
CA ARG A 154 13.58 -19.20 -45.24
C ARG A 154 14.70 -20.16 -45.60
N GLU A 155 15.94 -19.69 -45.63
CA GLU A 155 17.12 -20.53 -45.72
C GLU A 155 17.67 -20.76 -44.32
N GLY A 156 17.12 -21.78 -43.67
CA GLY A 156 17.56 -22.27 -42.38
C GLY A 156 17.50 -23.80 -42.41
N ALA A 157 18.53 -24.43 -42.96
CA ALA A 157 18.68 -25.87 -42.97
C ALA A 157 19.01 -26.36 -41.56
N ILE A 158 18.12 -27.17 -40.98
CA ILE A 158 18.39 -27.89 -39.72
C ILE A 158 19.12 -29.17 -40.12
N ALA A 159 20.43 -29.23 -39.93
CA ALA A 159 21.18 -30.47 -40.11
C ALA A 159 20.82 -31.43 -38.97
N ARG A 160 19.99 -32.44 -39.26
CA ARG A 160 19.87 -33.62 -38.39
C ARG A 160 21.02 -34.55 -38.69
N SER A 161 21.96 -34.67 -37.76
CA SER A 161 22.87 -35.81 -37.73
C SER A 161 22.05 -37.06 -37.41
N ALA A 162 21.92 -37.92 -38.41
CA ALA A 162 21.48 -39.30 -38.23
C ALA A 162 22.74 -40.16 -38.05
N ASP A 163 22.89 -40.82 -36.90
CA ASP A 163 23.39 -42.20 -36.83
C ASP A 163 23.25 -42.78 -35.41
N ALA A 164 22.54 -43.91 -35.31
CA ALA A 164 22.84 -45.05 -34.43
C ALA A 164 21.69 -46.09 -34.52
N PRO A 165 21.97 -47.38 -34.83
CA PRO A 165 20.96 -48.42 -35.02
C PRO A 165 20.35 -48.94 -33.70
N PRO A 166 19.14 -49.54 -33.74
CA PRO A 166 18.47 -50.03 -32.55
C PRO A 166 19.07 -51.36 -32.11
N VAL A 167 19.54 -51.44 -30.85
CA VAL A 167 19.90 -52.70 -30.21
C VAL A 167 18.77 -53.13 -29.27
N ALA A 168 18.42 -54.40 -29.42
CA ALA A 168 17.36 -55.18 -28.80
C ALA A 168 17.02 -54.84 -27.32
N ALA A 169 15.72 -54.91 -27.03
CA ALA A 169 15.16 -54.91 -25.69
C ALA A 169 15.37 -56.27 -24.99
N PRO A 170 15.81 -56.27 -23.72
CA PRO A 170 15.51 -57.34 -22.78
C PRO A 170 14.43 -56.91 -21.77
N ALA A 171 13.59 -57.87 -21.41
CA ALA A 171 12.42 -57.76 -20.57
C ALA A 171 12.68 -57.13 -19.18
N ALA A 172 11.74 -56.31 -18.72
CA ALA A 172 11.67 -55.83 -17.34
C ALA A 172 11.09 -56.91 -16.41
N PRO A 173 11.68 -57.15 -15.23
CA PRO A 173 11.01 -57.81 -14.13
C PRO A 173 10.06 -56.81 -13.44
N GLN A 174 8.79 -57.19 -13.27
CA GLN A 174 7.87 -56.49 -12.35
C GLN A 174 8.33 -56.69 -10.90
N PRO A 175 8.38 -55.64 -10.08
CA PRO A 175 8.39 -55.78 -8.63
C PRO A 175 6.98 -55.66 -8.06
N ASP A 176 6.75 -56.57 -7.12
CA ASP A 176 5.56 -56.86 -6.34
C ASP A 176 4.82 -55.69 -5.71
N ALA A 177 3.50 -55.88 -5.65
CA ALA A 177 2.60 -55.20 -4.74
C ALA A 177 2.93 -55.53 -3.27
N PRO A 178 2.80 -54.57 -2.35
CA PRO A 178 2.58 -54.89 -0.95
C PRO A 178 1.10 -54.81 -0.55
N ALA A 179 0.72 -55.81 0.22
CA ALA A 179 -0.60 -56.11 0.72
C ALA A 179 -1.16 -55.08 1.70
N GLU A 180 -2.49 -55.05 1.65
CA GLU A 180 -3.47 -54.75 2.70
C GLU A 180 -3.00 -55.09 4.13
N ALA A 181 -3.12 -54.11 5.03
CA ALA A 181 -3.04 -54.31 6.47
C ALA A 181 -4.16 -53.53 7.17
N ALA A 182 -5.07 -54.26 7.80
CA ALA A 182 -6.16 -53.76 8.62
C ALA A 182 -5.66 -53.17 9.96
N PRO A 183 -6.31 -52.16 10.56
CA PRO A 183 -6.02 -51.76 11.92
C PRO A 183 -6.92 -52.49 12.93
N ALA A 184 -6.28 -53.16 13.89
CA ALA A 184 -6.89 -53.62 15.12
C ALA A 184 -6.87 -52.50 16.19
N ALA A 185 -7.88 -52.49 17.05
CA ALA A 185 -7.94 -51.74 18.30
C ALA A 185 -8.60 -52.65 19.37
N PRO A 186 -8.58 -52.35 20.70
CA PRO A 186 -7.77 -51.42 21.49
C PRO A 186 -7.23 -52.05 22.81
N ARG A 187 -6.33 -51.36 23.54
CA ARG A 187 -6.38 -51.13 25.02
C ARG A 187 -5.08 -50.53 25.58
N GLY A 188 -5.23 -49.48 26.38
CA GLY A 188 -4.24 -49.03 27.37
C GLY A 188 -4.17 -47.51 27.55
N ALA A 189 -4.87 -46.98 28.57
CA ALA A 189 -4.65 -45.66 29.20
C ALA A 189 -4.19 -45.91 30.65
N PRO A 190 -3.74 -44.94 31.50
CA PRO A 190 -3.79 -43.44 31.41
C PRO A 190 -2.51 -42.74 32.01
N PRO A 191 -2.52 -41.50 32.57
CA PRO A 191 -3.28 -40.26 32.30
C PRO A 191 -2.37 -39.03 31.96
N ALA A 192 -2.92 -37.99 31.30
CA ALA A 192 -2.78 -36.56 31.69
C ALA A 192 -3.17 -35.60 30.55
N SER A 193 -3.91 -34.55 30.96
CA SER A 193 -4.10 -33.25 30.31
C SER A 193 -5.08 -33.18 29.12
N SER A 194 -6.24 -32.65 29.46
CA SER A 194 -7.23 -32.05 28.57
C SER A 194 -6.65 -30.88 27.78
N ASP A 195 -6.55 -31.05 26.45
CA ASP A 195 -6.66 -29.99 25.45
C ASP A 195 -7.54 -30.54 24.33
N SER A 196 -8.82 -30.21 24.39
CA SER A 196 -9.80 -30.56 23.36
C SER A 196 -9.68 -29.60 22.17
N THR A 197 -8.65 -29.80 21.35
CA THR A 197 -8.60 -29.32 19.95
C THR A 197 -8.96 -30.51 19.05
N ALA A 198 -10.21 -30.96 19.11
CA ALA A 198 -10.73 -31.94 18.18
C ALA A 198 -10.89 -31.27 16.80
N GLY A 199 -9.83 -31.30 16.00
CA GLY A 199 -9.89 -30.78 14.63
C GLY A 199 -10.99 -31.49 13.82
N SER A 200 -11.84 -30.71 13.15
CA SER A 200 -12.93 -31.23 12.33
C SER A 200 -12.38 -31.81 11.01
N MET A 201 -13.02 -32.86 10.52
CA MET A 201 -12.73 -33.40 9.18
C MET A 201 -13.67 -32.76 8.17
N HIS A 202 -13.11 -32.24 7.08
CA HIS A 202 -13.85 -31.61 5.99
C HIS A 202 -13.54 -32.29 4.65
N VAL A 203 -14.57 -32.55 3.86
CA VAL A 203 -14.40 -33.15 2.52
C VAL A 203 -14.48 -32.04 1.49
N VAL A 204 -13.38 -31.86 0.75
CA VAL A 204 -13.26 -30.79 -0.23
C VAL A 204 -14.24 -30.99 -1.38
N GLN A 205 -15.10 -30.01 -1.62
CA GLN A 205 -16.01 -30.01 -2.76
C GLN A 205 -15.37 -29.41 -4.02
N ARG A 206 -15.91 -29.75 -5.18
CA ARG A 206 -15.45 -29.18 -6.46
C ARG A 206 -15.78 -27.68 -6.50
N GLY A 207 -14.75 -26.83 -6.63
CA GLY A 207 -14.87 -25.37 -6.66
C GLY A 207 -14.59 -24.68 -5.33
N GLU A 208 -14.30 -25.44 -4.27
CA GLU A 208 -13.94 -24.91 -2.97
C GLU A 208 -12.47 -24.47 -2.92
N THR A 209 -12.17 -23.41 -2.17
CA THR A 209 -10.81 -22.85 -2.03
C THR A 209 -10.34 -22.91 -0.58
N LEU A 210 -9.03 -23.02 -0.38
CA LEU A 210 -8.43 -23.03 0.95
C LEU A 210 -8.80 -21.77 1.76
N THR A 211 -8.86 -20.61 1.10
CA THR A 211 -9.23 -19.35 1.73
C THR A 211 -10.66 -19.35 2.26
N ALA A 212 -11.60 -19.95 1.53
CA ALA A 212 -13.00 -20.08 1.96
C ALA A 212 -13.11 -20.99 3.20
N ILE A 213 -12.46 -22.17 3.16
CA ILE A 213 -12.44 -23.12 4.28
C ILE A 213 -11.75 -22.50 5.51
N ALA A 214 -10.62 -21.82 5.33
CA ALA A 214 -9.89 -21.17 6.41
C ALA A 214 -10.66 -20.00 7.03
N SER A 215 -11.43 -19.25 6.22
CA SER A 215 -12.27 -18.15 6.71
C SER A 215 -13.45 -18.67 7.53
N ASP A 216 -14.08 -19.76 7.07
CA ASP A 216 -15.15 -20.46 7.80
C ASP A 216 -14.64 -20.99 9.15
N ALA A 217 -13.49 -21.69 9.16
CA ALA A 217 -12.85 -22.18 10.37
C ALA A 217 -12.41 -21.05 11.33
N ALA A 218 -11.85 -19.95 10.79
CA ALA A 218 -11.46 -18.80 11.61
C ALA A 218 -12.67 -18.09 12.23
N SER A 219 -13.81 -18.06 11.53
CA SER A 219 -15.06 -17.48 12.02
C SER A 219 -15.69 -18.30 13.14
N ALA A 220 -15.59 -19.64 13.06
CA ALA A 220 -16.01 -20.55 14.11
C ALA A 220 -15.16 -20.42 15.39
N SER A 221 -13.90 -19.98 15.26
CA SER A 221 -12.93 -19.85 16.36
C SER A 221 -12.76 -18.39 16.83
N ALA A 222 -13.85 -17.61 16.93
CA ALA A 222 -13.96 -16.27 17.55
C ALA A 222 -12.84 -15.22 17.29
N ASN A 223 -11.94 -15.43 16.33
CA ASN A 223 -10.70 -14.67 16.13
C ASN A 223 -10.42 -14.48 14.63
N SER A 224 -11.03 -13.45 14.04
CA SER A 224 -10.92 -13.14 12.60
C SER A 224 -9.53 -12.69 12.14
N ALA A 225 -8.61 -12.34 13.05
CA ALA A 225 -7.24 -11.91 12.72
C ALA A 225 -6.30 -13.05 12.27
N ARG A 226 -6.81 -14.29 12.13
CA ARG A 226 -6.00 -15.51 11.96
C ARG A 226 -6.16 -16.23 10.61
N THR A 227 -6.89 -15.71 9.62
CA THR A 227 -7.14 -16.43 8.34
C THR A 227 -5.86 -16.92 7.66
N HIS A 228 -4.80 -16.10 7.62
CA HIS A 228 -3.50 -16.52 7.06
C HIS A 228 -2.82 -17.61 7.88
N SER A 229 -2.89 -17.56 9.21
CA SER A 229 -2.36 -18.63 10.08
C SER A 229 -3.15 -19.93 9.95
N TRP A 230 -4.46 -19.83 9.73
CA TRP A 230 -5.34 -20.97 9.47
C TRP A 230 -5.05 -21.64 8.14
N MET A 231 -4.86 -20.88 7.06
CA MET A 231 -4.44 -21.44 5.77
C MET A 231 -3.15 -22.25 5.89
N LEU A 232 -2.15 -21.71 6.60
CA LEU A 232 -0.87 -22.40 6.81
C LEU A 232 -1.04 -23.67 7.67
N ALA A 233 -1.79 -23.59 8.76
CA ALA A 233 -2.02 -24.72 9.65
C ALA A 233 -2.77 -25.86 8.94
N ILE A 234 -3.77 -25.51 8.13
CA ILE A 234 -4.51 -26.47 7.29
C ILE A 234 -3.60 -27.09 6.23
N TYR A 235 -2.75 -26.30 5.56
CA TYR A 235 -1.82 -26.82 4.56
C TYR A 235 -0.80 -27.79 5.17
N GLN A 236 -0.20 -27.43 6.31
CA GLN A 236 0.78 -28.27 7.01
C GLN A 236 0.18 -29.57 7.52
N ALA A 237 -1.06 -29.54 7.99
CA ALA A 237 -1.74 -30.74 8.49
C ALA A 237 -2.19 -31.70 7.37
N ASN A 238 -2.26 -31.24 6.11
CA ASN A 238 -2.89 -31.96 5.00
C ASN A 238 -2.09 -31.92 3.68
N PRO A 239 -0.80 -32.28 3.64
CA PRO A 239 0.03 -32.18 2.43
C PRO A 239 -0.48 -33.04 1.26
N ARG A 240 -1.25 -34.11 1.54
CA ARG A 240 -1.84 -34.99 0.51
C ARG A 240 -3.07 -34.41 -0.19
N ALA A 241 -3.70 -33.39 0.39
CA ALA A 241 -4.87 -32.74 -0.21
C ALA A 241 -4.48 -31.72 -1.30
N PHE A 242 -3.19 -31.37 -1.41
CA PHE A 242 -2.67 -30.36 -2.33
C PHE A 242 -1.71 -30.96 -3.35
N ASP A 243 -1.62 -30.34 -4.54
CA ASP A 243 -0.74 -30.79 -5.61
C ASP A 243 0.44 -29.83 -5.81
N ARG A 244 1.42 -29.87 -4.88
CA ARG A 244 2.61 -28.99 -4.79
C ARG A 244 2.35 -27.47 -4.74
N ASN A 245 1.09 -27.05 -4.88
CA ASN A 245 0.65 -25.67 -4.85
C ASN A 245 -0.54 -25.56 -3.87
N MET A 246 -0.45 -24.63 -2.91
CA MET A 246 -1.48 -24.39 -1.90
C MET A 246 -2.84 -23.98 -2.50
N ASN A 247 -2.83 -23.42 -3.72
CA ASN A 247 -4.04 -23.03 -4.45
C ASN A 247 -4.65 -24.18 -5.27
N VAL A 248 -3.98 -25.33 -5.36
CA VAL A 248 -4.45 -26.50 -6.14
C VAL A 248 -4.84 -27.61 -5.17
N MET A 249 -6.13 -27.63 -4.83
CA MET A 249 -6.70 -28.59 -3.90
C MET A 249 -7.44 -29.71 -4.66
N ARG A 250 -7.28 -30.95 -4.21
CA ARG A 250 -7.92 -32.12 -4.81
C ARG A 250 -9.37 -32.23 -4.34
N SER A 251 -10.32 -32.22 -5.27
CA SER A 251 -11.73 -32.47 -4.95
C SER A 251 -11.93 -33.90 -4.42
N GLY A 252 -12.72 -34.06 -3.36
CA GLY A 252 -12.97 -35.32 -2.68
C GLY A 252 -11.88 -35.71 -1.67
N ALA A 253 -10.84 -34.89 -1.49
CA ALA A 253 -9.85 -35.11 -0.44
C ALA A 253 -10.44 -34.79 0.94
N VAL A 254 -10.16 -35.66 1.91
CA VAL A 254 -10.51 -35.42 3.32
C VAL A 254 -9.39 -34.62 3.96
N MET A 255 -9.76 -33.50 4.58
CA MET A 255 -8.86 -32.52 5.16
C MET A 255 -9.19 -32.34 6.64
N ARG A 256 -8.16 -32.32 7.48
CA ARG A 256 -8.27 -32.05 8.90
C ARG A 256 -8.09 -30.56 9.14
N ILE A 257 -9.11 -29.91 9.66
CA ILE A 257 -9.08 -28.52 10.06
C ILE A 257 -8.64 -28.50 11.53
N PRO A 258 -7.54 -27.80 11.89
CA PRO A 258 -7.18 -27.58 13.30
C PRO A 258 -8.35 -26.91 14.06
N GLY A 259 -8.36 -26.93 15.39
CA GLY A 259 -9.35 -26.19 16.20
C GLY A 259 -8.73 -24.99 16.88
#